data_AF-A0A2S4ZBX1-F1
#
_entry.id   AF-A0A2S4ZBX1-F1
#
_cell.length_a   1.000
_cell.length_b   1.000
_cell.length_c   1.000
_cell.angle_alpha   90.00
_cell.angle_beta   90.00
_cell.angle_gamma   90.00
#
_symmetry.space_group_name_H-M   'P 1'
#
loop_
_entity.id
_entity.type
_entity.pdbx_description
1 polymer ?
#
loop_
_entity_poly.entity_id
_entity_poly.type
_entity_poly.pdbx_seq_one_letter_code
_entity_poly.pdbx_strand_id
1 'polypeptide(L)'
;MTGRGAAPSTLLLGRYDESGRLRFVARTAPLSATARREIGGLLYPGGADHPWQGRRFLAGWGTREVIDHRPVVPDVVVEFAGDTAVDSGRYRHPVRYLRVRDDLSPQQLPPPGV
;
A
#
# COMPACT_ATOMS: atom_id res chain seq x y z
N MET A 1 -11.64 4.33 15.23
CA MET A 1 -12.45 3.27 14.57
C MET A 1 -11.85 1.94 15.00
N THR A 2 -12.58 1.12 15.75
CA THR A 2 -12.12 -0.18 16.27
C THR A 2 -12.88 -1.29 15.53
N GLY A 3 -12.37 -1.71 14.37
CA GLY A 3 -12.98 -2.76 13.53
C GLY A 3 -12.44 -2.77 12.09
N ARG A 4 -12.58 -3.91 11.39
CA ARG A 4 -12.34 -4.07 9.94
C ARG A 4 -13.35 -3.23 9.13
N GLY A 5 -13.00 -2.80 7.91
CA GLY A 5 -14.01 -2.26 6.99
C GLY A 5 -13.69 -0.96 6.26
N ALA A 6 -12.46 -0.77 5.79
CA ALA A 6 -12.22 0.24 4.76
C ALA A 6 -12.67 -0.31 3.39
N ALA A 7 -13.35 0.46 2.54
CA ALA A 7 -13.58 0.08 1.13
C ALA A 7 -12.70 0.96 0.22
N PRO A 8 -11.36 0.80 0.27
CA PRO A 8 -10.44 1.74 -0.37
C PRO A 8 -10.67 1.79 -1.88
N SER A 9 -10.59 2.96 -2.49
CA SER A 9 -10.61 3.09 -3.95
C SER A 9 -9.24 2.75 -4.56
N THR A 10 -8.16 3.01 -3.84
CA THR A 10 -6.76 2.70 -4.20
C THR A 10 -5.97 2.31 -2.95
N LEU A 11 -4.87 1.58 -3.13
CA LEU A 11 -3.94 1.23 -2.04
C LEU A 11 -2.62 1.99 -2.21
N LEU A 12 -2.05 2.41 -1.08
CA LEU A 12 -0.66 2.82 -0.97
C LEU A 12 0.12 1.63 -0.42
N LEU A 13 0.98 1.05 -1.25
CA LEU A 13 1.72 -0.14 -0.94
C LEU A 13 3.06 0.23 -0.33
N GLY A 14 3.40 -0.48 0.76
CA GLY A 14 4.65 -0.32 1.44
C GLY A 14 5.34 -1.65 1.68
N ARG A 15 6.65 -1.59 1.90
CA ARG A 15 7.49 -2.73 2.23
C ARG A 15 8.49 -2.33 3.29
N TYR A 16 8.77 -3.23 4.22
CA TYR A 16 9.80 -3.01 5.22
C TYR A 16 11.19 -3.10 4.58
N ASP A 17 12.05 -2.14 4.91
CA ASP A 17 13.48 -2.25 4.65
C ASP A 17 14.19 -3.04 5.77
N GLU A 18 15.49 -3.25 5.62
CA GLU A 18 16.32 -3.97 6.58
C GLU A 18 16.37 -3.29 7.96
N SER A 19 16.07 -1.98 8.03
CA SER A 19 15.97 -1.24 9.29
C SER A 19 14.59 -1.31 9.95
N GLY A 20 13.67 -2.12 9.40
CA GLY A 20 12.30 -2.24 9.87
C GLY A 20 11.42 -1.04 9.53
N ARG A 21 11.84 -0.17 8.60
CA ARG A 21 11.06 1.02 8.22
C ARG A 21 10.15 0.70 7.04
N LEU A 22 8.87 1.06 7.18
CA LEU A 22 7.89 0.92 6.10
C LEU A 22 8.12 1.99 5.01
N ARG A 23 8.68 1.55 3.87
CA ARG A 23 8.95 2.37 2.69
C ARG A 23 7.81 2.27 1.70
N PHE A 24 7.42 3.40 1.12
CA PHE A 24 6.47 3.42 0.03
C PHE A 24 7.07 2.78 -1.22
N VAL A 25 6.30 1.89 -1.85
CA VAL A 25 6.72 1.12 -3.04
C VAL A 25 5.86 1.48 -4.24
N ALA A 26 4.54 1.54 -4.09
CA ALA A 26 3.66 1.78 -5.22
C ALA A 26 2.30 2.32 -4.77
N ARG A 27 1.60 2.98 -5.69
CA ARG A 27 0.16 3.21 -5.59
C ARG A 27 -0.53 2.25 -6.55
N THR A 28 -1.67 1.68 -6.17
CA THR A 28 -2.46 0.91 -7.14
C THR A 28 -3.30 1.83 -8.04
N ALA A 29 -3.60 1.36 -9.25
CA ALA A 29 -4.76 1.83 -10.00
C ALA A 29 -6.06 1.61 -9.17
N PRO A 30 -7.19 2.24 -9.55
CA PRO A 30 -8.47 2.01 -8.90
C PRO A 30 -8.81 0.53 -8.80
N LEU A 31 -9.20 0.09 -7.61
CA LEU A 31 -9.58 -1.29 -7.34
C LEU A 31 -10.98 -1.61 -7.90
N SER A 32 -11.16 -2.83 -8.39
CA SER A 32 -12.49 -3.36 -8.75
C SER A 32 -13.38 -3.49 -7.52
N ALA A 33 -14.70 -3.41 -7.69
CA ALA A 33 -15.65 -3.52 -6.56
C ALA A 33 -15.45 -4.80 -5.73
N THR A 34 -15.09 -5.91 -6.38
CA THR A 34 -14.75 -7.18 -5.69
C THR A 34 -13.48 -7.04 -4.86
N ALA A 35 -12.40 -6.53 -5.44
CA ALA A 35 -11.14 -6.33 -4.73
C ALA A 35 -11.30 -5.37 -3.53
N ARG A 36 -12.13 -4.32 -3.67
CA ARG A 36 -12.42 -3.38 -2.58
C ARG A 36 -13.07 -4.05 -1.37
N ARG A 37 -14.00 -4.99 -1.61
CA ARG A 37 -14.67 -5.74 -0.55
C ARG A 37 -13.75 -6.77 0.08
N GLU A 38 -13.02 -7.52 -0.74
CA GLU A 38 -12.05 -8.52 -0.31
C GLU A 38 -10.98 -7.88 0.60
N ILE A 39 -10.22 -6.92 0.07
CA ILE A 39 -9.15 -6.28 0.84
C ILE A 39 -9.72 -5.52 2.03
N GLY A 40 -10.88 -4.88 1.86
CA GLY A 40 -11.50 -4.07 2.88
C GLY A 40 -11.89 -4.83 4.14
N GLY A 41 -12.27 -6.10 3.99
CA GLY A 41 -12.52 -7.02 5.08
C GLY A 41 -11.27 -7.45 5.85
N LEU A 42 -10.09 -7.28 5.26
CA LEU A 42 -8.80 -7.65 5.88
C LEU A 42 -8.13 -6.47 6.58
N LEU A 43 -8.40 -5.25 6.13
CA LEU A 43 -7.73 -4.05 6.64
C LEU A 43 -8.26 -3.61 8.01
N TYR A 44 -7.33 -3.47 8.94
CA TYR A 44 -7.55 -2.83 10.24
C TYR A 44 -7.02 -1.40 10.25
N PRO A 45 -7.74 -0.43 10.83
CA PRO A 45 -7.22 0.92 11.03
C PRO A 45 -5.88 0.92 11.77
N GLY A 46 -4.94 1.73 11.30
CA GLY A 46 -3.68 1.96 11.98
C GLY A 46 -3.88 2.81 13.24
N GLY A 47 -3.05 2.58 14.26
CA GLY A 47 -3.00 3.42 15.46
C GLY A 47 -2.31 4.77 15.22
N ALA A 48 -2.32 5.63 16.24
CA ALA A 48 -1.67 6.95 16.18
C ALA A 48 -0.15 6.86 15.90
N ASP A 49 0.50 5.78 16.35
CA ASP A 49 1.92 5.53 16.15
C ASP A 49 2.26 4.94 14.77
N HIS A 50 1.28 4.85 13.87
CA HIS A 50 1.52 4.29 12.55
C HIS A 50 2.59 5.12 11.80
N PRO A 51 3.59 4.49 11.15
CA PRO A 51 4.70 5.20 10.51
C PRO A 51 4.30 6.22 9.43
N TRP A 52 3.10 6.06 8.87
CA TRP A 52 2.51 6.91 7.83
C TRP A 52 1.39 7.82 8.37
N GLN A 53 1.22 7.92 9.68
CA GLN A 53 0.30 8.88 10.28
C GLN A 53 0.76 10.31 9.95
N GLY A 54 -0.15 11.13 9.42
CA GLY A 54 0.13 12.52 9.01
C GLY A 54 1.09 12.67 7.81
N ARG A 55 1.56 11.58 7.20
CA ARG A 55 2.37 11.66 5.97
C ARG A 55 1.53 12.20 4.80
N ARG A 56 2.19 12.80 3.81
CA ARG A 56 1.53 13.26 2.59
C ARG A 56 2.03 12.44 1.42
N PHE A 57 1.10 11.89 0.64
CA PHE A 57 1.37 11.20 -0.61
C PHE A 57 0.75 12.01 -1.75
N LEU A 58 1.50 12.21 -2.84
CA LEU A 58 1.00 12.91 -4.01
C LEU A 58 0.27 11.94 -4.93
N ALA A 59 -0.78 12.43 -5.60
CA ALA A 59 -1.61 11.62 -6.50
C ALA A 59 -0.84 11.13 -7.74
N GLY A 60 0.23 11.81 -8.13
CA GLY A 60 1.06 11.48 -9.28
C GLY A 60 2.28 12.38 -9.39
N TRP A 61 3.10 12.13 -10.40
CA TRP A 61 4.25 12.96 -10.70
C TRP A 61 3.79 14.35 -11.21
N GLY A 62 4.33 15.43 -10.65
CA GLY A 62 4.04 16.80 -11.09
C GLY A 62 2.71 17.40 -10.62
N THR A 63 1.87 16.65 -9.89
CA THR A 63 0.65 17.20 -9.26
C THR A 63 0.89 17.61 -7.82
N ARG A 64 0.15 18.65 -7.37
CA ARG A 64 0.09 19.10 -5.98
C ARG A 64 -1.04 18.43 -5.19
N GLU A 65 -1.86 17.60 -5.85
CA GLU A 65 -2.96 16.90 -5.21
C GLU A 65 -2.42 15.88 -4.21
N VAL A 66 -2.83 16.03 -2.95
CA VAL A 66 -2.48 15.12 -1.85
C VAL A 66 -3.58 14.07 -1.74
N ILE A 67 -3.17 12.81 -1.69
CA ILE A 67 -4.07 11.69 -1.42
C ILE A 67 -4.48 11.75 0.06
N ASP A 68 -5.78 11.85 0.32
CA ASP A 68 -6.34 11.58 1.64
C ASP A 68 -6.27 10.08 1.91
N HIS A 69 -5.21 9.64 2.60
CA HIS A 69 -5.01 8.25 2.95
C HIS A 69 -5.30 8.02 4.44
N ARG A 70 -5.92 6.88 4.73
CA ARG A 70 -6.10 6.39 6.09
C ARG A 70 -5.12 5.25 6.33
N PRO A 71 -4.13 5.41 7.22
CA PRO A 71 -3.23 4.33 7.53
C PRO A 71 -3.96 3.12 8.11
N VAL A 72 -3.45 1.94 7.77
CA VAL A 72 -3.94 0.64 8.20
C VAL A 72 -2.79 -0.14 8.81
N VAL A 73 -3.07 -1.16 9.61
CA VAL A 73 -2.03 -2.07 10.07
C VAL A 73 -1.35 -2.67 8.82
N PRO A 74 -0.01 -2.54 8.67
CA PRO A 74 0.72 -3.00 7.49
C PRO A 74 1.07 -4.49 7.60
N ASP A 75 0.05 -5.34 7.76
CA ASP A 75 0.14 -6.79 7.95
C ASP A 75 -0.38 -7.59 6.75
N VAL A 76 -1.15 -6.97 5.85
CA VAL A 76 -1.68 -7.62 4.64
C VAL A 76 -0.69 -7.51 3.48
N VAL A 77 -0.32 -8.66 2.90
CA VAL A 77 0.50 -8.73 1.68
C VAL A 77 -0.40 -8.84 0.46
N VAL A 78 -0.07 -8.09 -0.60
CA VAL A 78 -0.76 -8.13 -1.89
C VAL A 78 0.23 -8.33 -3.03
N GLU A 79 -0.23 -9.03 -4.06
CA GLU A 79 0.46 -9.16 -5.33
C GLU A 79 -0.06 -8.11 -6.31
N PHE A 80 0.85 -7.51 -7.09
CA PHE A 80 0.50 -6.53 -8.10
C PHE A 80 1.32 -6.73 -9.38
N ALA A 81 0.81 -6.23 -10.50
CA ALA A 81 1.52 -6.09 -11.76
C ALA A 81 1.84 -4.62 -12.02
N GLY A 82 3.11 -4.29 -12.23
CA GLY A 82 3.57 -2.97 -12.64
C GLY A 82 4.34 -3.04 -13.95
N ASP A 83 4.61 -1.87 -14.54
CA ASP A 83 5.56 -1.76 -15.64
C ASP A 83 7.01 -1.72 -15.11
N THR A 84 7.97 -1.47 -16.00
CA THR A 84 9.39 -1.39 -15.66
C THR A 84 9.83 0.00 -15.18
N ALA A 85 8.92 0.97 -15.05
CA ALA A 85 9.22 2.33 -14.61
C ALA A 85 9.40 2.39 -13.09
N VAL A 86 10.46 1.73 -12.61
CA VAL A 86 10.86 1.66 -11.20
C VAL A 86 12.05 2.58 -10.94
N ASP A 87 11.99 3.35 -9.87
CA ASP A 87 13.07 4.21 -9.41
C ASP A 87 13.27 4.04 -7.90
N SER A 88 14.48 3.64 -7.49
CA SER A 88 14.84 3.41 -6.08
C SER A 88 13.83 2.49 -5.36
N GLY A 89 13.44 1.40 -6.02
CA GLY A 89 12.46 0.44 -5.52
C GLY A 89 11.00 0.93 -5.51
N ARG A 90 10.70 2.07 -6.16
CA ARG A 90 9.35 2.65 -6.26
C ARG A 90 8.81 2.65 -7.67
N TYR A 91 7.58 2.19 -7.84
CA TYR A 91 6.87 2.27 -9.12
C TYR A 91 6.37 3.69 -9.33
N ARG A 92 6.78 4.31 -10.45
CA ARG A 92 6.38 5.67 -10.81
C ARG A 92 4.94 5.74 -11.29
N HIS A 93 4.45 4.68 -11.92
CA HIS A 93 3.07 4.60 -12.39
C HIS A 93 2.21 3.73 -11.47
N PRO A 94 0.88 3.98 -11.42
CA PRO A 94 -0.04 3.14 -10.68
C PRO A 94 0.04 1.67 -11.12
N VAL A 95 0.14 0.75 -10.17
CA VAL A 95 0.23 -0.69 -10.42
C VAL A 95 -1.14 -1.35 -10.37
N ARG A 96 -1.33 -2.47 -11.08
CA ARG A 96 -2.57 -3.24 -11.05
C ARG A 96 -2.55 -4.23 -9.89
N TYR A 97 -3.48 -4.10 -8.95
CA TYR A 97 -3.73 -5.12 -7.93
C TYR A 97 -4.10 -6.46 -8.58
N LEU A 98 -3.52 -7.55 -8.11
CA LEU A 98 -3.85 -8.90 -8.58
C LEU A 98 -4.63 -9.70 -7.53
N ARG A 99 -4.07 -9.86 -6.33
CA ARG A 99 -4.66 -10.67 -5.25
C ARG A 99 -4.02 -10.42 -3.89
N VAL A 100 -4.69 -10.85 -2.83
CA VAL A 100 -4.08 -11.02 -1.50
C VAL A 100 -3.15 -12.23 -1.51
N ARG A 101 -2.08 -12.17 -0.71
CA ARG A 101 -1.16 -13.28 -0.44
C ARG A 101 -1.21 -13.62 1.05
N ASP A 102 -2.23 -14.38 1.43
CA ASP A 102 -2.44 -14.86 2.80
C ASP A 102 -1.42 -15.93 3.23
N ASP A 103 -0.68 -16.48 2.26
CA ASP A 103 0.46 -17.37 2.44
C ASP A 103 1.76 -16.64 2.82
N LEU A 104 1.77 -15.30 2.79
CA LEU A 104 2.95 -14.47 3.08
C LEU A 104 2.71 -13.49 4.21
N SER A 105 3.74 -13.30 5.03
CA SER A 105 3.87 -12.21 5.99
C SER A 105 4.76 -11.09 5.43
N PRO A 106 4.57 -9.82 5.85
CA PRO A 106 5.39 -8.70 5.37
C PRO A 106 6.89 -8.89 5.58
N GLN A 107 7.30 -9.61 6.62
CA GLN A 107 8.70 -9.86 6.98
C GLN A 107 9.38 -10.89 6.06
N GLN A 108 8.61 -11.71 5.33
CA GLN A 108 9.13 -12.67 4.35
C GLN A 108 9.44 -12.01 3.00
N LEU A 109 9.05 -10.75 2.82
CA LEU A 109 9.32 -10.02 1.60
C LEU A 109 10.76 -9.47 1.62
N PRO A 110 11.57 -9.64 0.55
CA PRO A 110 12.88 -8.99 0.49
C PRO A 110 12.78 -7.47 0.68
N PRO A 111 13.86 -6.74 1.00
CA PRO A 111 13.79 -5.27 1.03
C PRO A 111 13.45 -4.69 -0.37
N PRO A 112 12.95 -3.44 -0.46
CA PRO A 112 12.86 -2.74 -1.75
C PRO A 112 14.25 -2.70 -2.41
N GLY A 113 14.33 -2.91 -3.72
CA GLY A 113 15.60 -2.84 -4.45
C GLY A 113 16.23 -1.46 -4.29
N VAL A 114 17.48 -1.44 -3.83
CA VAL A 114 18.34 -0.24 -3.77
C VAL A 114 18.82 0.17 -5.15
#